data_AF-A0A2D8D742-F1
#
_entry.id   AF-A0A2D8D742-F1
#
_cell.length_a   1.000
_cell.length_b   1.000
_cell.length_c   1.000
_cell.angle_alpha   90.00
_cell.angle_beta   90.00
_cell.angle_gamma   90.00
#
_symmetry.space_group_name_H-M   'P 1'
#
loop_
_entity.id
_entity.type
_entity.pdbx_description
1 polymer ?
#
loop_
_entity_poly.entity_id
_entity_poly.type
_entity_poly.pdbx_seq_one_letter_code
_entity_poly.pdbx_strand_id
1 'polypeptide(L)'
;MIEHAILLSAGQGSRLLPLTAERPKCLIDFSGRTLIEWQIEMLARGGVKRIDVVTGFKTDEVEEALAQIDDPRVKVTCHFNPFFKVADNLGSCWIVRHLMKDDFMILNGDTLVSEEIVNKVQQGAQGPDGPWPIAVTVDEKAAYDSDDMKVLREPDGRLLHIGKTLAAEETNCESIGFLAFRGEGVELFREAVRSKMRERDGVEHWYLKVIDTIADSGKVGTCTITGSEWAEVDFLTDIENATALTDRWA
;
A
#
# COMPACT_ATOMS: atom_id res chain seq x y z
N MET A 1 -14.16 -12.67 -0.74
CA MET A 1 -13.09 -12.17 -1.62
C MET A 1 -13.24 -10.67 -1.68
N ILE A 2 -12.15 -9.94 -1.49
CA ILE A 2 -12.15 -8.48 -1.56
C ILE A 2 -12.14 -8.06 -3.03
N GLU A 3 -13.14 -7.29 -3.45
CA GLU A 3 -13.28 -6.87 -4.85
C GLU A 3 -12.83 -5.43 -5.09
N HIS A 4 -12.46 -4.70 -4.04
CA HIS A 4 -12.11 -3.28 -4.06
C HIS A 4 -10.67 -3.05 -3.56
N ALA A 5 -9.87 -2.32 -4.33
CA ALA A 5 -8.55 -1.88 -3.91
C ALA A 5 -8.38 -0.37 -4.12
N ILE A 6 -7.54 0.23 -3.29
CA ILE A 6 -7.14 1.63 -3.36
C ILE A 6 -5.62 1.66 -3.60
N LEU A 7 -5.18 2.34 -4.65
CA LEU A 7 -3.76 2.58 -4.93
C LEU A 7 -3.38 3.99 -4.50
N LEU A 8 -2.35 4.13 -3.67
CA LEU A 8 -1.86 5.43 -3.20
C LEU A 8 -0.69 5.94 -4.04
N SER A 9 -0.98 6.57 -5.18
CA SER A 9 0.00 6.94 -6.22
C SER A 9 0.11 8.46 -6.44
N ALA A 10 -0.09 9.26 -5.39
CA ALA A 10 -0.13 10.72 -5.49
C ALA A 10 1.25 11.40 -5.50
N GLY A 11 2.28 10.71 -4.99
CA GLY A 11 3.62 11.25 -4.80
C GLY A 11 4.41 11.41 -6.10
N GLN A 12 5.33 12.38 -6.13
CA GLN A 12 6.26 12.56 -7.24
C GLN A 12 7.32 11.44 -7.30
N GLY A 13 7.78 10.94 -6.15
CA GLY A 13 8.96 10.08 -6.06
C GLY A 13 10.26 10.87 -6.18
N SER A 14 10.45 11.91 -5.35
CA SER A 14 11.61 12.82 -5.42
C SER A 14 12.97 12.14 -5.21
N ARG A 15 13.01 11.00 -4.53
CA ARG A 15 14.19 10.14 -4.34
C ARG A 15 14.67 9.48 -5.65
N LEU A 16 13.82 9.46 -6.68
CA LEU A 16 14.13 8.94 -8.02
C LEU A 16 14.54 10.03 -9.02
N LEU A 17 14.74 11.28 -8.58
CA LEU A 17 15.23 12.32 -9.48
C LEU A 17 16.61 11.92 -10.07
N PRO A 18 16.84 12.16 -11.37
CA PRO A 18 16.02 12.95 -12.29
C PRO A 18 14.90 12.18 -13.04
N LEU A 19 14.73 10.87 -12.83
CA LEU A 19 13.74 10.05 -13.56
C LEU A 19 12.31 10.57 -13.39
N THR A 20 12.00 11.08 -12.20
CA THR A 20 10.68 11.60 -11.82
C THR A 20 10.56 13.13 -11.92
N ALA A 21 11.47 13.78 -12.66
CA ALA A 21 11.40 15.23 -12.88
C ALA A 21 10.17 15.58 -13.71
N GLU A 22 9.94 14.82 -14.78
CA GLU A 22 8.86 15.06 -15.74
C GLU A 22 7.89 13.89 -15.88
N ARG A 23 8.01 12.86 -15.04
CA ARG A 23 7.17 11.66 -15.08
C ARG A 23 6.78 11.24 -13.65
N PRO A 24 5.49 10.94 -13.36
CA PRO A 24 5.11 10.32 -12.10
C PRO A 24 5.85 9.00 -11.86
N LYS A 25 6.26 8.73 -10.62
CA LYS A 25 6.86 7.44 -10.23
C LYS A 25 6.03 6.24 -10.71
N CYS A 26 4.71 6.32 -10.55
CA CYS A 26 3.79 5.24 -10.92
C CYS A 26 3.76 4.96 -12.44
N LEU A 27 4.30 5.84 -13.29
CA LEU A 27 4.41 5.66 -14.74
C LEU A 27 5.82 5.25 -15.20
N ILE A 28 6.74 4.91 -14.29
CA ILE A 28 8.03 4.31 -14.66
C ILE A 28 7.79 2.92 -15.24
N ASP A 29 8.42 2.62 -16.37
CA ASP A 29 8.32 1.35 -17.08
C ASP A 29 9.26 0.30 -16.47
N PHE A 30 8.72 -0.91 -16.30
CA PHE A 30 9.42 -2.11 -15.88
C PHE A 30 8.99 -3.25 -16.80
N SER A 31 9.88 -3.71 -17.67
CA SER A 31 9.63 -4.81 -18.60
C SER A 31 8.41 -4.58 -19.53
N GLY A 32 8.20 -3.33 -20.00
CA GLY A 32 7.15 -2.97 -20.95
C GLY A 32 5.77 -2.71 -20.35
N ARG A 33 5.67 -2.65 -19.02
CA ARG A 33 4.50 -2.16 -18.29
C ARG A 33 4.95 -1.17 -17.23
N THR A 34 4.18 -0.11 -17.02
CA THR A 34 4.41 0.84 -15.94
C THR A 34 4.18 0.20 -14.57
N LEU A 35 4.77 0.78 -13.52
CA LEU A 35 4.57 0.38 -12.13
C LEU A 35 3.09 0.23 -11.77
N ILE A 36 2.25 1.21 -12.16
CA ILE A 36 0.82 1.15 -11.89
C ILE A 36 0.09 0.07 -12.71
N GLU A 37 0.51 -0.20 -13.94
CA GLU A 37 -0.05 -1.28 -14.76
C GLU A 37 0.28 -2.65 -14.17
N TRP A 38 1.48 -2.84 -13.61
CA TRP A 38 1.81 -4.06 -12.86
C TRP A 38 0.93 -4.23 -11.63
N GLN A 39 0.74 -3.17 -10.84
CA GLN A 39 -0.15 -3.22 -9.67
C GLN A 39 -1.59 -3.58 -10.06
N ILE A 40 -2.11 -2.93 -11.11
CA ILE A 40 -3.47 -3.21 -11.61
C ILE A 40 -3.61 -4.64 -12.12
N GLU A 41 -2.65 -5.14 -12.90
CA GLU A 41 -2.65 -6.53 -13.40
C GLU A 41 -2.67 -7.53 -12.25
N MET A 42 -1.79 -7.38 -11.26
CA MET A 42 -1.67 -8.34 -10.16
C MET A 42 -2.91 -8.33 -9.26
N LEU A 43 -3.46 -7.15 -9.00
CA LEU A 43 -4.74 -7.02 -8.30
C LEU A 43 -5.90 -7.66 -9.07
N ALA A 44 -5.97 -7.44 -10.39
CA ALA A 44 -7.00 -8.02 -11.25
C ALA A 44 -6.91 -9.55 -11.30
N ARG A 45 -5.69 -10.11 -11.40
CA ARG A 45 -5.45 -11.57 -11.28
C ARG A 45 -5.90 -12.12 -9.94
N GLY A 46 -5.66 -11.38 -8.86
CA GLY A 46 -6.15 -11.71 -7.52
C GLY A 46 -7.66 -11.49 -7.28
N GLY A 47 -8.43 -11.18 -8.33
CA GLY A 47 -9.90 -11.08 -8.27
C GLY A 47 -10.46 -9.71 -7.87
N VAL A 48 -9.63 -8.66 -7.82
CA VAL A 48 -10.10 -7.29 -7.62
C VAL A 48 -10.84 -6.81 -8.87
N LYS A 49 -12.01 -6.21 -8.68
CA LYS A 49 -12.89 -5.73 -9.76
C LYS A 49 -13.01 -4.22 -9.83
N ARG A 50 -12.68 -3.52 -8.74
CA ARG A 50 -12.66 -2.05 -8.67
C ARG A 50 -11.35 -1.58 -8.08
N ILE A 51 -10.65 -0.71 -8.80
CA ILE A 51 -9.43 -0.05 -8.33
C ILE A 51 -9.63 1.45 -8.35
N ASP A 52 -9.54 2.06 -7.18
CA ASP A 52 -9.58 3.50 -6.99
C ASP A 52 -8.14 4.02 -6.80
N VAL A 53 -7.61 4.72 -7.81
CA VAL A 53 -6.23 5.24 -7.81
C VAL A 53 -6.23 6.67 -7.31
N VAL A 54 -5.51 6.95 -6.23
CA VAL A 54 -5.31 8.31 -5.74
C VAL A 54 -4.06 8.89 -6.38
N THR A 55 -4.23 9.98 -7.14
CA THR A 55 -3.15 10.65 -7.89
C THR A 55 -2.87 12.05 -7.34
N GLY A 56 -1.83 12.70 -7.85
CA GLY A 56 -1.41 14.03 -7.38
C GLY A 56 -0.47 14.67 -8.38
N PHE A 57 0.82 14.36 -8.27
CA PHE A 57 1.82 14.86 -9.20
C PHE A 57 1.50 14.42 -10.64
N LYS A 58 1.38 15.40 -11.56
CA LYS A 58 1.06 15.19 -12.99
C LYS A 58 -0.13 14.25 -13.22
N THR A 59 -1.23 14.49 -12.49
CA THR A 59 -2.45 13.65 -12.56
C THR A 59 -2.98 13.45 -13.98
N ASP A 60 -2.90 14.47 -14.85
CA ASP A 60 -3.40 14.36 -16.23
C ASP A 60 -2.68 13.26 -17.02
N GLU A 61 -1.36 13.10 -16.84
CA GLU A 61 -0.57 12.03 -17.47
C GLU A 61 -0.95 10.65 -16.94
N VAL A 62 -1.24 10.56 -15.63
CA VAL A 62 -1.71 9.31 -15.01
C VAL A 62 -3.12 8.96 -15.49
N GLU A 63 -4.01 9.93 -15.59
CA GLU A 63 -5.37 9.72 -16.11
C GLU A 63 -5.36 9.25 -17.56
N GLU A 64 -4.51 9.84 -18.41
CA GLU A 64 -4.32 9.39 -19.79
C GLU A 64 -3.83 7.94 -19.86
N ALA A 65 -2.81 7.58 -19.07
CA ALA A 65 -2.29 6.23 -19.01
C ALA A 65 -3.35 5.23 -18.52
N LEU A 66 -4.06 5.55 -17.44
CA LEU A 66 -5.14 4.70 -16.90
C LEU A 66 -6.29 4.52 -17.89
N ALA A 67 -6.60 5.54 -18.70
CA ALA A 67 -7.64 5.45 -19.72
C ALA A 67 -7.28 4.50 -20.88
N GLN A 68 -6.00 4.17 -21.07
CA GLN A 68 -5.57 3.17 -22.06
C GLN A 68 -5.65 1.73 -21.55
N ILE A 69 -5.90 1.52 -20.25
CA ILE A 69 -6.02 0.18 -19.68
C ILE A 69 -7.39 -0.40 -20.05
N ASP A 70 -7.39 -1.32 -21.01
CA ASP A 70 -8.57 -2.09 -21.43
C ASP A 70 -8.51 -3.51 -20.85
N ASP A 71 -8.79 -3.63 -19.55
CA ASP A 71 -8.89 -4.92 -18.85
C ASP A 71 -10.33 -5.18 -18.41
N PRO A 72 -11.04 -6.17 -19.00
CA PRO A 72 -12.44 -6.44 -18.67
C PRO A 72 -12.63 -7.01 -17.25
N ARG A 73 -11.57 -7.41 -16.56
CA ARG A 73 -11.63 -7.93 -15.18
C ARG A 73 -11.85 -6.82 -14.16
N VAL A 74 -11.40 -5.59 -14.46
CA VAL A 74 -11.28 -4.53 -13.46
C VAL A 74 -11.70 -3.16 -14.00
N LYS A 75 -12.46 -2.42 -13.19
CA LYS A 75 -12.76 -1.01 -13.42
C LYS A 75 -11.79 -0.14 -12.62
N VAL A 76 -11.04 0.71 -13.30
CA VAL A 76 -10.12 1.68 -12.69
C VAL A 76 -10.76 3.07 -12.64
N THR A 77 -10.58 3.81 -11.55
CA THR A 77 -11.08 5.18 -11.40
C THR A 77 -10.03 6.04 -10.71
N CYS A 78 -9.74 7.21 -11.28
CA CYS A 78 -8.75 8.15 -10.77
C CYS A 78 -9.39 9.15 -9.78
N HIS A 79 -8.66 9.50 -8.72
CA HIS A 79 -9.05 10.47 -7.70
C HIS A 79 -7.89 11.42 -7.41
N PHE A 80 -8.03 12.68 -7.82
CA PHE A 80 -6.99 13.68 -7.58
C PHE A 80 -6.93 14.11 -6.11
N ASN A 81 -5.76 13.99 -5.49
CA ASN A 81 -5.42 14.58 -4.20
C ASN A 81 -4.73 15.93 -4.41
N PRO A 82 -5.41 17.07 -4.20
CA PRO A 82 -4.81 18.40 -4.37
C PRO A 82 -3.76 18.75 -3.31
N PHE A 83 -3.68 17.97 -2.23
CA PHE A 83 -2.75 18.21 -1.12
C PHE A 83 -1.44 17.42 -1.24
N PHE A 84 -1.20 16.71 -2.36
CA PHE A 84 -0.04 15.82 -2.54
C PHE A 84 1.34 16.45 -2.28
N LYS A 85 1.47 17.79 -2.34
CA LYS A 85 2.72 18.50 -2.04
C LYS A 85 2.93 18.84 -0.57
N VAL A 86 1.87 18.82 0.23
CA VAL A 86 1.85 19.31 1.62
C VAL A 86 1.30 18.29 2.61
N ALA A 87 0.69 17.22 2.11
CA ALA A 87 0.16 16.14 2.90
C ALA A 87 0.87 14.84 2.53
N ASP A 88 1.16 14.04 3.54
CA ASP A 88 1.65 12.68 3.41
C ASP A 88 0.50 11.73 3.03
N ASN A 89 0.78 10.42 2.94
CA ASN A 89 -0.17 9.46 2.36
C ASN A 89 -1.50 9.27 3.15
N LEU A 90 -1.61 9.76 4.40
CA LEU A 90 -2.91 9.87 5.08
C LEU A 90 -3.84 10.86 4.39
N GLY A 91 -3.31 11.92 3.78
CA GLY A 91 -4.06 12.85 2.94
C GLY A 91 -4.73 12.14 1.78
N SER A 92 -4.02 11.22 1.12
CA SER A 92 -4.60 10.39 0.06
C SER A 92 -5.72 9.49 0.58
N CYS A 93 -5.54 8.85 1.74
CA CYS A 93 -6.61 8.09 2.40
C CYS A 93 -7.83 8.96 2.73
N TRP A 94 -7.61 10.20 3.19
CA TRP A 94 -8.69 11.13 3.49
C TRP A 94 -9.51 11.48 2.25
N ILE A 95 -8.89 11.70 1.08
CA ILE A 95 -9.62 12.01 -0.17
C ILE A 95 -10.63 10.91 -0.51
N VAL A 96 -10.20 9.65 -0.47
CA VAL A 96 -11.03 8.49 -0.87
C VAL A 96 -11.75 7.79 0.28
N ARG A 97 -11.68 8.30 1.51
CA ARG A 97 -12.30 7.68 2.71
C ARG A 97 -13.77 7.33 2.54
N HIS A 98 -14.50 8.09 1.72
CA HIS A 98 -15.93 7.90 1.46
C HIS A 98 -16.22 6.66 0.59
N LEU A 99 -15.20 6.06 -0.04
CA LEU A 99 -15.27 4.83 -0.83
C LEU A 99 -14.99 3.57 0.02
N MET A 100 -14.46 3.74 1.24
CA MET A 100 -14.20 2.67 2.21
C MET A 100 -15.53 2.25 2.87
N LYS A 101 -16.35 1.49 2.15
CA LYS A 101 -17.69 1.05 2.58
C LYS A 101 -17.80 -0.46 2.76
N ASP A 102 -17.15 -1.19 1.87
CA ASP A 102 -17.06 -2.65 1.86
C ASP A 102 -15.61 -3.06 2.12
N ASP A 103 -15.35 -4.36 2.31
CA ASP A 103 -14.00 -4.88 2.42
C ASP A 103 -13.11 -4.35 1.27
N PHE A 104 -11.90 -3.91 1.61
CA PHE A 104 -11.00 -3.29 0.64
C PHE A 104 -9.54 -3.54 0.95
N MET A 105 -8.68 -3.29 -0.03
CA MET A 105 -7.24 -3.28 0.13
C MET A 105 -6.66 -1.88 -0.08
N ILE A 106 -5.53 -1.56 0.55
CA ILE A 106 -4.69 -0.41 0.23
C ILE A 106 -3.32 -0.94 -0.18
N LEU A 107 -2.82 -0.49 -1.33
CA LEU A 107 -1.45 -0.73 -1.78
C LEU A 107 -0.75 0.61 -2.04
N ASN A 108 0.45 0.79 -1.50
CA ASN A 108 1.25 1.97 -1.78
C ASN A 108 1.72 1.97 -3.24
N GLY A 109 1.77 3.15 -3.86
CA GLY A 109 2.11 3.31 -5.28
C GLY A 109 3.58 3.09 -5.65
N ASP A 110 4.47 2.79 -4.69
CA ASP A 110 5.87 2.39 -4.89
C ASP A 110 6.06 0.88 -4.98
N THR A 111 5.10 0.09 -4.52
CA THR A 111 5.34 -1.32 -4.22
C THR A 111 4.88 -2.21 -5.36
N LEU A 112 5.81 -2.93 -5.98
CA LEU A 112 5.53 -4.06 -6.86
C LEU A 112 5.22 -5.29 -6.01
N VAL A 113 4.10 -5.97 -6.27
CA VAL A 113 3.72 -7.20 -5.58
C VAL A 113 3.30 -8.27 -6.57
N SER A 114 3.72 -9.52 -6.35
CA SER A 114 3.27 -10.66 -7.15
C SER A 114 1.81 -11.05 -6.89
N GLU A 115 1.22 -11.79 -7.83
CA GLU A 115 -0.11 -12.39 -7.67
C GLU A 115 -0.22 -13.27 -6.40
N GLU A 116 0.86 -13.96 -6.01
CA GLU A 116 0.92 -14.75 -4.77
C GLU A 116 0.65 -13.88 -3.54
N ILE A 117 1.25 -12.69 -3.48
CA ILE A 117 1.04 -11.75 -2.37
C ILE A 117 -0.39 -11.24 -2.36
N VAL A 118 -0.95 -10.89 -3.52
CA VAL A 118 -2.37 -10.50 -3.62
C VAL A 118 -3.27 -11.62 -3.09
N ASN A 119 -2.98 -12.88 -3.42
CA ASN A 119 -3.72 -14.04 -2.94
C ASN A 119 -3.57 -14.25 -1.42
N LYS A 120 -2.37 -14.04 -0.84
CA LYS A 120 -2.17 -14.04 0.61
C LYS A 120 -2.99 -12.94 1.29
N VAL A 121 -2.98 -11.73 0.72
CA VAL A 121 -3.80 -10.62 1.22
C VAL A 121 -5.29 -10.92 1.12
N GLN A 122 -5.76 -11.59 0.06
CA GLN A 122 -7.14 -12.06 -0.09
C GLN A 122 -7.55 -13.07 0.98
N GLN A 123 -6.64 -13.97 1.36
CA GLN A 123 -6.87 -14.93 2.45
C GLN A 123 -6.91 -14.24 3.82
N GLY A 124 -6.15 -13.15 3.97
CA GLY A 124 -6.06 -12.37 5.19
C GLY A 124 -5.21 -13.04 6.28
N ALA A 125 -5.01 -12.33 7.38
CA ALA A 125 -4.29 -12.85 8.53
C ALA A 125 -5.23 -13.63 9.46
N GLN A 126 -4.83 -14.85 9.85
CA GLN A 126 -5.55 -15.63 10.85
C GLN A 126 -5.02 -15.32 12.25
N GLY A 127 -5.91 -15.18 13.22
CA GLY A 127 -5.61 -15.01 14.63
C GLY A 127 -6.24 -16.10 15.49
N PRO A 128 -6.01 -16.06 16.81
CA PRO A 128 -6.53 -17.06 17.76
C PRO A 128 -8.07 -17.19 17.73
N ASP A 129 -8.76 -16.07 17.52
CA ASP A 129 -10.23 -15.98 17.54
C ASP A 129 -10.86 -15.91 16.14
N GLY A 130 -10.08 -16.20 15.09
CA GLY A 130 -10.48 -16.09 13.68
C GLY A 130 -9.71 -15.02 12.91
N PRO A 131 -10.14 -14.68 11.69
CA PRO A 131 -9.42 -13.73 10.84
C PRO A 131 -9.41 -12.33 11.45
N TRP A 132 -8.26 -11.67 11.42
CA TRP A 132 -8.12 -10.30 11.89
C TRP A 132 -8.89 -9.32 10.97
N PRO A 133 -9.64 -8.35 11.52
CA PRO A 133 -10.34 -7.35 10.72
C PRO A 133 -9.42 -6.48 9.86
N ILE A 134 -8.19 -6.23 10.32
CA ILE A 134 -7.15 -5.53 9.54
C ILE A 134 -5.94 -6.46 9.45
N ALA A 135 -5.44 -6.67 8.24
CA ALA A 135 -4.25 -7.48 7.97
C ALA A 135 -3.17 -6.63 7.31
N VAL A 136 -2.00 -6.57 7.95
CA VAL A 136 -0.80 -5.89 7.45
C VAL A 136 0.15 -6.91 6.84
N THR A 137 0.50 -6.79 5.55
CA THR A 137 1.53 -7.65 4.97
C THR A 137 2.89 -7.30 5.56
N VAL A 138 3.62 -8.32 5.98
CA VAL A 138 4.96 -8.14 6.55
C VAL A 138 5.96 -9.11 5.97
N ASP A 139 7.19 -8.65 5.83
CA ASP A 139 8.34 -9.47 5.47
C ASP A 139 9.40 -9.45 6.58
N GLU A 140 10.28 -10.44 6.54
CA GLU A 140 11.33 -10.67 7.53
C GLU A 140 12.70 -10.61 6.88
N LYS A 141 13.60 -9.82 7.46
CA LYS A 141 14.99 -9.73 7.01
C LYS A 141 15.96 -9.78 8.18
N ALA A 142 17.22 -10.01 7.85
CA ALA A 142 18.29 -10.17 8.85
C ALA A 142 18.59 -8.87 9.62
N ALA A 143 18.37 -7.70 9.00
CA ALA A 143 18.59 -6.40 9.61
C ALA A 143 17.64 -5.35 8.99
N TYR A 144 17.19 -4.40 9.81
CA TYR A 144 16.30 -3.30 9.43
C TYR A 144 17.03 -1.96 9.51
N ASP A 145 16.89 -1.12 8.49
CA ASP A 145 17.48 0.22 8.42
C ASP A 145 16.45 1.32 8.75
N SER A 146 16.86 2.59 8.65
CA SER A 146 16.01 3.73 9.02
C SER A 146 14.84 4.01 8.07
N ASP A 147 14.93 3.59 6.80
CA ASP A 147 13.90 3.84 5.81
C ASP A 147 12.73 2.85 5.93
N ASP A 148 12.99 1.66 6.49
CA ASP A 148 12.01 0.61 6.71
C ASP A 148 10.83 1.04 7.58
N MET A 149 9.66 0.54 7.19
CA MET A 149 8.47 0.57 8.02
C MET A 149 8.47 -0.61 9.01
N LYS A 150 9.20 -0.41 10.11
CA LYS A 150 9.43 -1.45 11.13
C LYS A 150 8.14 -1.86 11.81
N VAL A 151 8.06 -3.14 12.15
CA VAL A 151 6.93 -3.77 12.80
C VAL A 151 7.39 -4.61 13.98
N LEU A 152 6.65 -4.48 15.08
CA LEU A 152 6.64 -5.46 16.17
C LEU A 152 5.33 -6.25 16.12
N ARG A 153 5.43 -7.57 16.03
CA ARG A 153 4.27 -8.48 16.16
C ARG A 153 4.48 -9.56 17.21
N GLU A 154 3.38 -10.07 17.76
CA GLU A 154 3.36 -11.25 18.62
C GLU A 154 3.50 -12.56 17.80
N PRO A 155 3.87 -13.69 18.44
CA PRO A 155 4.01 -14.98 17.77
C PRO A 155 2.72 -15.50 17.11
N ASP A 156 1.55 -15.07 17.58
CA ASP A 156 0.24 -15.41 17.00
C ASP A 156 -0.14 -14.50 15.81
N GLY A 157 0.75 -13.59 15.43
CA GLY A 157 0.57 -12.68 14.30
C GLY A 157 -0.16 -11.38 14.66
N ARG A 158 -0.50 -11.12 15.93
CA ARG A 158 -1.06 -9.81 16.34
C ARG A 158 -0.03 -8.69 16.15
N LEU A 159 -0.45 -7.59 15.55
CA LEU A 159 0.36 -6.37 15.46
C LEU A 159 0.42 -5.67 16.83
N LEU A 160 1.62 -5.32 17.29
CA LEU A 160 1.83 -4.46 18.47
C LEU A 160 2.17 -3.03 18.07
N HIS A 161 3.18 -2.85 17.22
CA HIS A 161 3.63 -1.53 16.78
C HIS A 161 4.02 -1.53 15.31
N ILE A 162 3.81 -0.40 14.64
CA ILE A 162 4.28 -0.15 13.29
C ILE A 162 4.73 1.30 13.11
N GLY A 163 5.94 1.51 12.58
CA GLY A 163 6.46 2.85 12.36
C GLY A 163 7.93 2.90 11.96
N LYS A 164 8.39 4.09 11.57
CA LYS A 164 9.80 4.29 11.14
C LYS A 164 10.79 4.36 12.29
N THR A 165 10.33 4.76 13.47
CA THR A 165 11.16 5.12 14.63
C THR A 165 11.24 4.04 15.70
N LEU A 166 10.78 2.81 15.43
CA LEU A 166 10.91 1.70 16.37
C LEU A 166 12.38 1.34 16.56
N ALA A 167 12.75 0.99 17.80
CA ALA A 167 14.09 0.51 18.11
C ALA A 167 14.32 -0.90 17.54
N ALA A 168 15.58 -1.31 17.44
CA ALA A 168 15.93 -2.61 16.86
C ALA A 168 15.37 -3.78 17.69
N GLU A 169 15.38 -3.64 19.03
CA GLU A 169 14.78 -4.60 19.97
C GLU A 169 13.25 -4.68 19.90
N GLU A 170 12.61 -3.66 19.32
CA GLU A 170 11.17 -3.56 19.08
C GLU A 170 10.83 -3.84 17.61
N THR A 171 11.73 -4.47 16.85
CA THR A 171 11.50 -4.76 15.43
C THR A 171 11.77 -6.22 15.14
N ASN A 172 10.77 -6.91 14.57
CA ASN A 172 10.93 -8.29 14.11
C ASN A 172 10.47 -8.52 12.66
N CYS A 173 9.83 -7.54 12.03
CA CYS A 173 9.45 -7.56 10.63
C CYS A 173 9.34 -6.14 10.05
N GLU A 174 9.11 -6.02 8.75
CA GLU A 174 8.79 -4.77 8.07
C GLU A 174 7.45 -4.86 7.34
N SER A 175 6.73 -3.76 7.24
CA SER A 175 5.53 -3.65 6.42
C SER A 175 5.87 -3.22 5.01
N ILE A 176 5.32 -3.90 4.01
CA ILE A 176 5.51 -3.56 2.60
C ILE A 176 4.46 -2.58 2.05
N GLY A 177 3.59 -2.04 2.92
CA GLY A 177 2.58 -1.07 2.49
C GLY A 177 1.40 -1.67 1.71
N PHE A 178 1.10 -2.97 1.89
CA PHE A 178 -0.10 -3.62 1.35
C PHE A 178 -1.00 -4.15 2.49
N LEU A 179 -2.22 -3.63 2.59
CA LEU A 179 -3.12 -3.96 3.70
C LEU A 179 -4.48 -4.39 3.20
N ALA A 180 -5.14 -5.26 3.96
CA ALA A 180 -6.55 -5.59 3.78
C ALA A 180 -7.38 -5.20 5.01
N PHE A 181 -8.59 -4.72 4.74
CA PHE A 181 -9.57 -4.28 5.72
C PHE A 181 -10.88 -5.02 5.48
N ARG A 182 -11.40 -5.68 6.51
CA ARG A 182 -12.61 -6.52 6.44
C ARG A 182 -13.56 -6.25 7.58
N GLY A 183 -14.86 -6.32 7.29
CA GLY A 183 -15.91 -6.19 8.29
C GLY A 183 -15.73 -4.93 9.15
N GLU A 184 -15.63 -5.10 10.47
CA GLU A 184 -15.44 -3.97 11.39
C GLU A 184 -14.13 -3.19 11.16
N GLY A 185 -13.11 -3.82 10.55
CA GLY A 185 -11.82 -3.18 10.25
C GLY A 185 -11.95 -2.02 9.26
N VAL A 186 -12.95 -2.06 8.38
CA VAL A 186 -13.27 -0.99 7.42
C VAL A 186 -13.68 0.28 8.17
N GLU A 187 -14.64 0.15 9.08
CA GLU A 187 -15.17 1.26 9.87
C GLU A 187 -14.13 1.78 10.87
N LEU A 188 -13.40 0.88 11.53
CA LEU A 188 -12.29 1.25 12.43
C LEU A 188 -11.26 2.12 11.72
N PHE A 189 -10.80 1.69 10.55
CA PHE A 189 -9.82 2.47 9.78
C PHE A 189 -10.39 3.79 9.29
N ARG A 190 -11.61 3.79 8.72
CA ARG A 190 -12.23 5.01 8.19
C ARG A 190 -12.41 6.07 9.26
N GLU A 191 -12.87 5.69 10.46
CA GLU A 191 -13.04 6.65 11.56
C GLU A 191 -11.70 7.07 12.18
N ALA A 192 -10.72 6.17 12.24
CA ALA A 192 -9.39 6.53 12.71
C ALA A 192 -8.68 7.51 11.74
N VAL A 193 -8.82 7.34 10.42
CA VAL A 193 -8.40 8.34 9.41
C VAL A 193 -9.10 9.68 9.67
N ARG A 194 -10.41 9.66 9.96
CA ARG A 194 -11.16 10.90 10.24
C ARG A 194 -10.71 11.60 11.51
N SER A 195 -10.42 10.83 12.55
CA SER A 195 -9.92 11.35 13.83
C SER A 195 -8.52 11.94 13.65
N LYS A 196 -7.60 11.18 13.06
CA LYS A 196 -6.20 11.57 12.88
C LYS A 196 -6.05 12.82 12.01
N MET A 197 -6.83 12.93 10.94
CA MET A 197 -6.81 14.12 10.07
C MET A 197 -7.32 15.41 10.75
N ARG A 198 -8.02 15.31 11.88
CA ARG A 198 -8.47 16.47 12.68
C ARG A 198 -7.42 16.97 13.67
N GLU A 199 -6.33 16.22 13.86
CA GLU A 199 -5.19 16.67 14.66
C GLU A 199 -4.47 17.82 13.95
N ARG A 200 -3.71 18.60 14.72
CA ARG A 200 -3.03 19.80 14.21
C ARG A 200 -2.04 19.49 13.07
N ASP A 201 -1.37 18.35 13.17
CA ASP A 201 -0.38 17.81 12.25
C ASP A 201 -0.98 16.68 11.37
N GLY A 202 -2.31 16.60 11.27
CA GLY A 202 -3.05 15.56 10.54
C GLY A 202 -2.51 15.26 9.14
N VAL A 203 -2.14 16.30 8.40
CA VAL A 203 -1.63 16.19 7.03
C VAL A 203 -0.21 15.63 6.95
N GLU A 204 0.58 15.70 8.03
CA GLU A 204 1.97 15.22 8.07
C GLU A 204 2.06 13.73 8.40
N HIS A 205 0.95 13.11 8.83
CA HIS A 205 0.95 11.71 9.24
C HIS A 205 0.87 10.73 8.07
N TRP A 206 1.53 9.59 8.26
CA TRP A 206 1.40 8.43 7.39
C TRP A 206 0.17 7.63 7.82
N TYR A 207 -0.54 7.00 6.89
CA TYR A 207 -1.71 6.17 7.27
C TYR A 207 -1.30 4.98 8.15
N LEU A 208 -0.06 4.51 8.07
CA LEU A 208 0.44 3.46 8.97
C LEU A 208 0.54 3.93 10.42
N LYS A 209 0.63 5.24 10.70
CA LYS A 209 0.49 5.77 12.05
C LYS A 209 -0.93 5.61 12.60
N VAL A 210 -1.93 5.63 11.70
CA VAL A 210 -3.32 5.29 12.05
C VAL A 210 -3.42 3.80 12.38
N ILE A 211 -2.76 2.94 11.61
CA ILE A 211 -2.72 1.49 11.88
C ILE A 211 -2.06 1.19 13.24
N ASP A 212 -0.93 1.85 13.55
CA ASP A 212 -0.24 1.80 14.84
C ASP A 212 -1.20 2.15 16.00
N THR A 213 -2.02 3.20 15.82
CA THR A 213 -3.03 3.59 16.81
C THR A 213 -4.16 2.55 16.96
N ILE A 214 -4.55 1.87 15.88
CA ILE A 214 -5.60 0.84 15.92
C ILE A 214 -5.04 -0.47 16.53
N ALA A 215 -3.73 -0.72 16.49
CA ALA A 215 -3.12 -1.95 17.01
C ALA A 215 -3.49 -2.24 18.48
N ASP A 216 -3.61 -1.18 19.30
CA ASP A 216 -4.02 -1.28 20.71
C ASP A 216 -5.41 -1.91 20.91
N SER A 217 -6.30 -1.80 19.92
CA SER A 217 -7.64 -2.41 19.95
C SER A 217 -7.61 -3.95 19.86
N GLY A 218 -6.48 -4.54 19.46
CA GLY A 218 -6.37 -5.97 19.20
C GLY A 218 -7.17 -6.43 17.98
N LYS A 219 -7.32 -5.56 16.97
CA LYS A 219 -8.04 -5.88 15.72
C LYS A 219 -7.13 -5.91 14.49
N VAL A 220 -5.82 -5.77 14.69
CA VAL A 220 -4.82 -5.74 13.63
C VAL A 220 -3.90 -6.94 13.76
N GLY A 221 -3.83 -7.75 12.71
CA GLY A 221 -2.87 -8.83 12.59
C GLY A 221 -1.97 -8.67 11.37
N THR A 222 -1.02 -9.57 11.24
CA THR A 222 -0.02 -9.54 10.18
C THR A 222 -0.13 -10.76 9.25
N CYS A 223 0.12 -10.55 7.96
CA CYS A 223 0.15 -11.57 6.93
C CYS A 223 1.60 -11.70 6.42
N THR A 224 2.29 -12.78 6.79
CA THR A 224 3.68 -12.99 6.37
C THR A 224 3.77 -13.28 4.87
N ILE A 225 4.68 -12.60 4.19
CA ILE A 225 4.94 -12.78 2.75
C ILE A 225 6.33 -13.34 2.45
N THR A 226 7.10 -13.74 3.46
CA THR A 226 8.45 -14.26 3.28
C THR A 226 8.54 -15.34 2.21
N GLY A 227 9.48 -15.14 1.30
CA GLY A 227 9.69 -15.99 0.11
C GLY A 227 8.84 -15.61 -1.10
N SER A 228 7.90 -14.68 -0.98
CA SER A 228 7.16 -14.15 -2.13
C SER A 228 7.89 -12.99 -2.79
N GLU A 229 7.53 -12.76 -4.05
CA GLU A 229 8.17 -11.76 -4.90
C GLU A 229 7.51 -10.38 -4.75
N TRP A 230 8.30 -9.40 -4.31
CA TRP A 230 7.93 -7.99 -4.22
C TRP A 230 9.17 -7.09 -4.33
N ALA A 231 8.97 -5.79 -4.57
CA ALA A 231 10.02 -4.78 -4.49
C ALA A 231 9.41 -3.39 -4.21
N GLU A 232 10.14 -2.53 -3.50
CA GLU A 232 9.88 -1.09 -3.48
C GLU A 232 10.62 -0.41 -4.63
N VAL A 233 10.02 0.66 -5.16
CA VAL A 233 10.63 1.54 -6.16
C VAL A 233 10.76 2.93 -5.54
N ASP A 234 11.80 3.16 -4.75
CA ASP A 234 11.95 4.41 -4.01
C ASP A 234 13.25 5.15 -4.34
N PHE A 235 14.31 4.41 -4.64
CA PHE A 235 15.63 4.91 -4.98
C PHE A 235 16.07 4.42 -6.36
N LEU A 236 17.03 5.13 -6.97
CA LEU A 236 17.58 4.74 -8.28
C LEU A 236 18.19 3.33 -8.26
N THR A 237 18.70 2.90 -7.09
CA THR A 237 19.24 1.56 -6.86
C THR A 237 18.19 0.45 -6.96
N ASP A 238 16.91 0.79 -6.81
CA ASP A 238 15.83 -0.20 -6.82
C ASP A 238 15.39 -0.55 -8.24
N ILE A 239 15.71 0.31 -9.22
CA ILE A 239 15.26 0.18 -10.61
C ILE A 239 15.73 -1.14 -11.24
N GLU A 240 16.99 -1.51 -11.02
CA GLU A 240 17.54 -2.77 -11.55
C GLU A 240 16.86 -3.99 -10.93
N ASN A 241 16.63 -3.95 -9.62
CA ASN A 241 15.95 -5.03 -8.89
C ASN A 241 14.48 -5.16 -9.30
N ALA A 242 13.77 -4.04 -9.41
CA ALA A 242 12.39 -3.98 -9.87
C ALA A 242 12.24 -4.48 -11.31
N THR A 243 13.16 -4.10 -12.22
CA THR A 243 13.17 -4.59 -13.60
C THR A 243 13.43 -6.09 -13.66
N ALA A 244 14.45 -6.58 -12.93
CA ALA A 244 14.78 -8.00 -12.89
C ALA A 244 13.66 -8.84 -12.26
N LEU A 245 12.90 -8.27 -11.32
CA LEU A 245 11.69 -8.85 -10.75
C LEU A 245 10.59 -9.00 -11.81
N THR A 246 10.23 -7.91 -12.50
CA THR A 246 9.15 -7.91 -13.50
C THR A 246 9.49 -8.70 -14.76
N ASP A 247 10.77 -8.84 -15.11
CA ASP A 247 11.22 -9.72 -16.20
C ASP A 247 10.84 -11.19 -15.96
N ARG A 248 10.68 -11.62 -14.70
CA ARG A 248 10.23 -12.98 -14.36
C ARG A 248 8.71 -13.15 -14.40
N TRP A 249 7.96 -12.04 -14.42
CA TRP A 249 6.50 -12.03 -14.47
C TRP A 249 5.94 -11.94 -15.89
N ALA A 250 6.75 -11.45 -16.83
CA ALA A 250 6.45 -11.30 -18.25
C ALA A 250 6.43 -12.63 -19.00
#